data_AF-A0AAW1PVJ6-F1
#
_entry.id   AF-A0AAW1PVJ6-F1
#
_cell.length_a   1.000
_cell.length_b   1.000
_cell.length_c   1.000
_cell.angle_alpha   90.00
_cell.angle_beta   90.00
_cell.angle_gamma   90.00
#
_symmetry.space_group_name_H-M   'P 1'
#
loop_
_entity.id
_entity.type
_entity.pdbx_description
1 polymer ?
#
loop_
_entity_poly.entity_id
_entity_poly.type
_entity_poly.pdbx_seq_one_letter_code
_entity_poly.pdbx_strand_id
1 'polypeptide(L)'
;MVKVLDDSNVHQFWGLSPAIDLLQLRGQTLGHKNYATGLEDLKRLQLADKQPVSQDSEKPLNVLQLAAYDCRHTVYTMCRSTRHLRNQDRPVRLYVYEEEPEGLARHMLLVSILLDEQLTVRDRVERFLEIHGNALLQEKTADYLETCSRAVEEDVMQQLAGSCPVNSLFDLSMLKIADADKMAEALRKHQRKVKYDMSAAWETRCRKFYETRFDFRRNAVDWDYSMRLTAQGTPGVDPALGSIIHAYHFRTWRETGVAYELRECQYVEANRSLLSTAYGRTKEFKDRNGEDRGRSVAAWGFWADILNSPYHSFGTVSEEASFFVPGNKQFKHSSLDVAEHNITALIHELRTGEAYQLPDKSQPSRAPAASGPTSMEDLEQHAELRSAQAAQSPSSSSQPEGGTDANSEQAACIDSVEANMRRQQVAAEVDAQRAKEAALDAAARQRCSHCRIIFLTGDLQKQLTSRAKFAGAFEAITVGSRHIHLLDKERGLAKVAAPGAVLAVENAKYMLQLNQDQVNRFEEMIVSKATDAGWQKAKQPVAGVTAAHTLFHLPARS
;
A
#
# COMPACT_ATOMS: atom_id res chain seq x y z
N MET A 1 25.02 -11.74 12.97
CA MET A 1 23.60 -11.93 12.65
C MET A 1 22.81 -11.06 13.61
N VAL A 2 22.09 -10.04 13.12
CA VAL A 2 21.31 -9.13 13.96
C VAL A 2 20.12 -9.92 14.52
N LYS A 3 20.29 -10.58 15.68
CA LYS A 3 19.26 -11.30 16.44
C LYS A 3 18.17 -10.37 17.03
N VAL A 4 18.18 -9.09 16.70
CA VAL A 4 17.39 -8.05 17.40
C VAL A 4 15.93 -7.97 16.92
N LEU A 5 15.55 -8.62 15.81
CA LEU A 5 14.22 -8.45 15.23
C LEU A 5 13.17 -9.49 15.66
N ASP A 6 13.57 -10.59 16.31
CA ASP A 6 12.69 -11.73 16.56
C ASP A 6 12.22 -11.89 18.03
N ASP A 7 12.83 -11.18 18.99
CA ASP A 7 12.36 -11.26 20.40
C ASP A 7 10.89 -10.78 20.57
N SER A 8 10.41 -10.02 19.59
CA SER A 8 9.05 -9.51 19.55
C SER A 8 8.14 -10.19 18.52
N ASN A 9 8.57 -11.20 17.74
CA ASN A 9 7.75 -11.82 16.68
C ASN A 9 7.02 -10.78 15.80
N VAL A 10 7.74 -9.78 15.28
CA VAL A 10 7.12 -8.69 14.50
C VAL A 10 6.88 -9.17 13.06
N HIS A 11 5.63 -9.18 12.63
CA HIS A 11 5.24 -9.41 11.23
C HIS A 11 5.17 -8.07 10.50
N GLN A 12 5.73 -8.00 9.29
CA GLN A 12 5.60 -6.82 8.43
C GLN A 12 4.42 -7.01 7.48
N PHE A 13 3.42 -6.13 7.61
CA PHE A 13 2.23 -6.08 6.75
C PHE A 13 2.22 -4.89 5.79
N TRP A 14 3.26 -4.06 5.88
CA TRP A 14 3.57 -2.93 5.02
C TRP A 14 5.08 -2.80 4.94
N GLY A 15 5.57 -2.23 3.84
CA GLY A 15 6.99 -1.93 3.73
C GLY A 15 7.39 -0.64 4.40
N LEU A 16 8.70 -0.44 4.47
CA LEU A 16 9.32 0.68 5.16
C LEU A 16 9.85 1.72 4.18
N SER A 17 9.36 1.70 2.95
CA SER A 17 9.87 2.51 1.85
C SER A 17 8.76 2.91 0.88
N PRO A 18 8.94 4.03 0.16
CA PRO A 18 8.05 4.41 -0.93
C PRO A 18 7.92 3.34 -2.01
N ALA A 19 6.75 3.28 -2.64
CA ALA A 19 6.54 2.48 -3.84
C ALA A 19 7.55 2.84 -4.95
N ILE A 20 7.89 1.85 -5.76
CA ILE A 20 8.73 1.98 -6.94
C ILE A 20 7.95 1.42 -8.12
N ASP A 21 7.98 2.13 -9.24
CA ASP A 21 7.58 1.59 -10.53
C ASP A 21 8.66 0.65 -11.07
N LEU A 22 8.41 -0.65 -10.99
CA LEU A 22 9.39 -1.66 -11.35
C LEU A 22 9.61 -1.77 -12.86
N LEU A 23 8.69 -1.23 -13.66
CA LEU A 23 8.90 -1.12 -15.11
C LEU A 23 9.81 0.06 -15.44
N GLN A 24 9.80 1.14 -14.66
CA GLN A 24 10.73 2.27 -14.83
C GLN A 24 12.20 1.87 -14.60
N LEU A 25 12.46 0.83 -13.78
CA LEU A 25 13.81 0.31 -13.58
C LEU A 25 14.41 -0.29 -14.87
N ARG A 26 13.56 -0.71 -15.81
CA ARG A 26 13.96 -1.40 -17.05
C ARG A 26 14.33 -0.38 -18.12
N GLY A 27 15.60 0.06 -18.15
CA GLY A 27 16.12 0.90 -19.23
C GLY A 27 17.27 1.84 -18.87
N GLN A 28 17.51 2.05 -17.57
CA GLN A 28 18.60 2.93 -17.14
C GLN A 28 20.00 2.30 -17.32
N THR A 29 20.06 1.00 -17.63
CA THR A 29 21.29 0.25 -17.96
C THR A 29 21.59 0.10 -19.47
N LEU A 30 20.77 0.66 -20.36
CA LEU A 30 20.97 0.54 -21.82
C LEU A 30 20.83 1.89 -22.54
N GLY A 31 21.60 2.93 -22.19
CA GLY A 31 21.88 4.09 -23.06
C GLY A 31 20.72 4.89 -23.68
N HIS A 32 19.45 4.52 -23.43
CA HIS A 32 18.27 5.12 -24.00
C HIS A 32 17.81 6.23 -23.07
N LYS A 33 18.17 7.46 -23.45
CA LYS A 33 17.89 8.72 -22.74
C LYS A 33 16.40 9.10 -22.66
N ASN A 34 15.47 8.18 -22.90
CA ASN A 34 14.05 8.48 -23.06
C ASN A 34 13.21 7.77 -21.99
N TYR A 35 13.30 8.22 -20.74
CA TYR A 35 12.25 7.97 -19.76
C TYR A 35 11.85 9.32 -19.16
N ALA A 36 10.56 9.63 -19.24
CA ALA A 36 10.02 10.89 -18.76
C ALA A 36 10.12 10.98 -17.24
N THR A 37 10.79 12.02 -16.78
CA THR A 37 11.03 12.26 -15.35
C THR A 37 10.13 13.35 -14.76
N GLY A 38 9.19 13.88 -15.55
CA GLY A 38 8.21 14.87 -15.11
C GLY A 38 6.97 14.95 -16.01
N LEU A 39 5.98 15.75 -15.57
CA LEU A 39 4.72 15.99 -16.28
C LEU A 39 4.94 16.52 -17.71
N GLU A 40 5.98 17.33 -17.92
CA GLU A 40 6.33 17.86 -19.25
C GLU A 40 6.98 16.81 -20.16
N ASP A 41 7.80 15.92 -19.60
CA ASP A 41 8.35 14.81 -20.37
C ASP A 41 7.25 13.78 -20.72
N LEU A 42 6.27 13.58 -19.83
CA LEU A 42 5.08 12.76 -20.10
C LEU A 42 4.27 13.33 -21.27
N LYS A 43 4.06 14.66 -21.29
CA LYS A 43 3.42 15.37 -22.42
C LYS A 43 4.22 15.25 -23.72
N ARG A 44 5.56 15.42 -23.67
CA ARG A 44 6.44 15.24 -24.84
C ARG A 44 6.42 13.82 -25.37
N LEU A 45 6.37 12.85 -24.49
CA LEU A 45 6.28 11.46 -24.89
C LEU A 45 4.88 11.12 -25.44
N GLN A 46 3.78 11.67 -24.91
CA GLN A 46 2.42 11.50 -25.47
C GLN A 46 2.30 12.00 -26.93
N LEU A 47 3.17 12.93 -27.33
CA LEU A 47 3.23 13.53 -28.68
C LEU A 47 4.18 12.81 -29.66
N ALA A 48 4.89 11.76 -29.24
CA ALA A 48 5.87 11.06 -30.09
C ALA A 48 5.19 10.00 -30.98
N ASP A 49 5.42 10.11 -32.29
CA ASP A 49 4.84 9.28 -33.36
C ASP A 49 5.06 7.77 -33.19
N LYS A 50 4.11 6.99 -33.74
CA LYS A 50 4.11 5.52 -33.80
C LYS A 50 5.39 4.97 -34.43
N GLN A 51 6.34 4.49 -33.61
CA GLN A 51 7.44 3.66 -34.10
C GLN A 51 6.96 2.22 -34.39
N PRO A 52 7.51 1.55 -35.43
CA PRO A 52 7.08 0.20 -35.81
C PRO A 52 7.40 -0.83 -34.73
N VAL A 53 6.47 -1.77 -34.54
CA VAL A 53 6.53 -2.85 -33.55
C VAL A 53 7.70 -3.80 -33.89
N SER A 54 8.67 -3.91 -32.98
CA SER A 54 9.80 -4.86 -33.08
C SER A 54 9.38 -6.29 -32.67
N GLN A 55 10.03 -7.32 -33.23
CA GLN A 55 9.79 -8.76 -32.92
C GLN A 55 9.90 -9.13 -31.41
N ASP A 56 10.44 -8.26 -30.55
CA ASP A 56 10.51 -8.43 -29.09
C ASP A 56 9.17 -8.22 -28.35
N SER A 57 8.08 -7.85 -29.04
CA SER A 57 6.79 -7.51 -28.44
C SER A 57 6.00 -8.70 -27.88
N GLU A 58 6.32 -9.94 -28.27
CA GLU A 58 5.59 -11.15 -27.82
C GLU A 58 6.08 -11.70 -26.46
N LYS A 59 7.34 -11.46 -26.09
CA LYS A 59 7.90 -12.02 -24.85
C LYS A 59 7.35 -11.25 -23.65
N PRO A 60 6.78 -11.89 -22.61
CA PRO A 60 6.30 -11.16 -21.43
C PRO A 60 7.43 -10.49 -20.64
N LEU A 61 7.09 -9.42 -19.94
CA LEU A 61 7.93 -8.74 -18.96
C LEU A 61 7.79 -9.40 -17.62
N ASN A 62 8.88 -9.90 -17.04
CA ASN A 62 8.81 -10.53 -15.73
C ASN A 62 9.53 -9.67 -14.69
N VAL A 63 8.77 -9.31 -13.66
CA VAL A 63 9.26 -8.58 -12.50
C VAL A 63 9.09 -9.48 -11.28
N LEU A 64 10.10 -9.54 -10.42
CA LEU A 64 10.09 -10.34 -9.21
C LEU A 64 10.06 -9.44 -7.97
N GLN A 65 9.07 -9.61 -7.11
CA GLN A 65 8.97 -8.95 -5.81
C GLN A 65 9.18 -9.99 -4.72
N LEU A 66 10.25 -9.83 -3.93
CA LEU A 66 10.57 -10.75 -2.84
C LEU A 66 10.28 -10.09 -1.50
N ALA A 67 9.19 -10.53 -0.87
CA ALA A 67 8.73 -10.10 0.44
C ALA A 67 8.70 -8.58 0.56
N ALA A 68 7.93 -7.94 -0.32
CA ALA A 68 7.70 -6.51 -0.26
C ALA A 68 6.75 -6.14 0.90
N TYR A 69 6.08 -7.13 1.52
CA TYR A 69 5.19 -7.05 2.68
C TYR A 69 3.81 -6.46 2.41
N ASP A 70 3.67 -5.64 1.37
CA ASP A 70 2.40 -5.13 0.87
C ASP A 70 2.37 -5.05 -0.67
N CYS A 71 1.26 -4.55 -1.20
CA CYS A 71 1.05 -4.44 -2.63
C CYS A 71 1.56 -3.13 -3.25
N ARG A 72 2.34 -2.30 -2.54
CA ARG A 72 2.68 -0.95 -3.02
C ARG A 72 3.40 -0.94 -4.36
N HIS A 73 4.40 -1.80 -4.54
CA HIS A 73 5.13 -1.89 -5.81
C HIS A 73 4.25 -2.48 -6.91
N THR A 74 3.44 -3.50 -6.59
CA THR A 74 2.46 -4.09 -7.53
C THR A 74 1.48 -3.06 -8.04
N VAL A 75 0.78 -2.36 -7.14
CA VAL A 75 -0.24 -1.37 -7.50
C VAL A 75 0.40 -0.23 -8.30
N TYR A 76 1.53 0.30 -7.83
CA TYR A 76 2.21 1.41 -8.50
C TYR A 76 2.64 1.03 -9.92
N THR A 77 3.23 -0.15 -10.08
CA THR A 77 3.68 -0.66 -11.39
C THR A 77 2.51 -1.01 -12.31
N MET A 78 1.46 -1.64 -11.79
CA MET A 78 0.27 -2.05 -12.56
C MET A 78 -0.49 -0.83 -13.09
N CYS A 79 -0.81 0.13 -12.22
CA CYS A 79 -1.56 1.33 -12.57
C CYS A 79 -0.81 2.24 -13.55
N ARG A 80 0.53 2.21 -13.54
CA ARG A 80 1.41 3.02 -14.41
C ARG A 80 1.97 2.26 -15.60
N SER A 81 1.54 1.02 -15.81
CA SER A 81 2.05 0.17 -16.89
C SER A 81 1.92 0.82 -18.27
N THR A 82 0.87 1.61 -18.51
CA THR A 82 0.65 2.37 -19.75
C THR A 82 1.77 3.38 -20.06
N ARG A 83 2.49 3.89 -19.05
CA ARG A 83 3.64 4.80 -19.27
C ARG A 83 4.76 4.12 -20.04
N HIS A 84 4.90 2.81 -19.87
CA HIS A 84 6.02 2.01 -20.38
C HIS A 84 5.65 1.13 -21.57
N LEU A 85 4.39 0.69 -21.66
CA LEU A 85 3.90 -0.25 -22.67
C LEU A 85 3.38 0.42 -23.96
N ARG A 86 3.89 1.63 -24.28
CA ARG A 86 3.46 2.48 -25.40
C ARG A 86 3.33 1.71 -26.73
N ASN A 87 2.10 1.36 -27.09
CA ASN A 87 1.74 0.60 -28.30
C ASN A 87 2.35 -0.81 -28.39
N GLN A 88 2.86 -1.34 -27.27
CA GLN A 88 3.33 -2.71 -27.17
C GLN A 88 2.30 -3.47 -26.35
N ASP A 89 1.56 -4.40 -26.96
CA ASP A 89 0.68 -5.35 -26.28
C ASP A 89 1.48 -6.41 -25.48
N ARG A 90 2.60 -5.99 -24.88
CA ARG A 90 3.55 -6.85 -24.21
C ARG A 90 3.02 -7.17 -22.80
N PRO A 91 2.72 -8.44 -22.48
CA PRO A 91 2.18 -8.78 -21.17
C PRO A 91 3.19 -8.52 -20.04
N VAL A 92 2.72 -8.06 -18.88
CA VAL A 92 3.50 -7.89 -17.66
C VAL A 92 3.15 -8.98 -16.66
N ARG A 93 4.15 -9.66 -16.12
CA ARG A 93 4.03 -10.69 -15.10
C ARG A 93 4.76 -10.23 -13.84
N LEU A 94 3.99 -9.99 -12.78
CA LEU A 94 4.47 -9.60 -11.47
C LEU A 94 4.50 -10.85 -10.58
N TYR A 95 5.67 -11.42 -10.38
CA TYR A 95 5.87 -12.56 -9.48
C TYR A 95 6.03 -12.02 -8.06
N VAL A 96 5.06 -12.30 -7.19
CA VAL A 96 5.04 -11.79 -5.81
C VAL A 96 5.26 -12.95 -4.85
N TYR A 97 6.39 -12.91 -4.17
CA TYR A 97 6.75 -13.86 -3.12
C TYR A 97 6.50 -13.26 -1.74
N GLU A 98 5.80 -14.00 -0.90
CA GLU A 98 5.73 -13.76 0.54
C GLU A 98 6.04 -15.06 1.28
N GLU A 99 6.65 -14.95 2.46
CA GLU A 99 6.99 -16.11 3.28
C GLU A 99 5.73 -16.85 3.75
N GLU A 100 4.72 -16.09 4.16
CA GLU A 100 3.46 -16.61 4.68
C GLU A 100 2.28 -16.38 3.70
N PRO A 101 1.43 -17.39 3.47
CA PRO A 101 0.25 -17.26 2.59
C PRO A 101 -0.73 -16.15 3.02
N GLU A 102 -0.78 -15.82 4.31
CA GLU A 102 -1.60 -14.75 4.86
C GLU A 102 -1.24 -13.38 4.24
N GLY A 103 0.05 -13.16 3.96
CA GLY A 103 0.53 -11.96 3.26
C GLY A 103 0.05 -11.90 1.81
N LEU A 104 0.04 -13.04 1.11
CA LEU A 104 -0.49 -13.13 -0.27
C LEU A 104 -2.00 -12.90 -0.31
N ALA A 105 -2.74 -13.46 0.65
CA ALA A 105 -4.19 -13.24 0.77
C ALA A 105 -4.50 -11.76 0.99
N ARG A 106 -3.74 -11.09 1.88
CA ARG A 106 -3.83 -9.65 2.11
C ARG A 106 -3.47 -8.84 0.86
N HIS A 107 -2.44 -9.24 0.11
CA HIS A 107 -2.06 -8.59 -1.13
C HIS A 107 -3.19 -8.63 -2.16
N MET A 108 -3.79 -9.81 -2.36
CA MET A 108 -4.93 -10.01 -3.25
C MET A 108 -6.13 -9.16 -2.83
N LEU A 109 -6.48 -9.18 -1.53
CA LEU A 109 -7.53 -8.35 -0.95
C LEU A 109 -7.32 -6.86 -1.24
N LEU A 110 -6.14 -6.32 -0.92
CA LEU A 110 -5.85 -4.89 -1.09
C LEU A 110 -5.92 -4.45 -2.56
N VAL A 111 -5.41 -5.27 -3.49
CA VAL A 111 -5.53 -4.99 -4.92
C VAL A 111 -6.99 -5.06 -5.38
N SER A 112 -7.78 -6.02 -4.89
CA SER A 112 -9.21 -6.13 -5.22
C SER A 112 -10.03 -4.92 -4.76
N ILE A 113 -9.69 -4.31 -3.62
CA ILE A 113 -10.37 -3.08 -3.13
C ILE A 113 -10.19 -1.91 -4.13
N LEU A 114 -9.00 -1.76 -4.71
CA LEU A 114 -8.72 -0.70 -5.69
C LEU A 114 -9.50 -0.91 -7.00
N LEU A 115 -9.83 -2.16 -7.31
CA LEU A 115 -10.54 -2.57 -8.53
C LEU A 115 -12.06 -2.72 -8.32
N ASP A 116 -12.58 -2.44 -7.11
CA ASP A 116 -13.98 -2.67 -6.79
C ASP A 116 -14.91 -1.61 -7.40
N GLU A 117 -15.55 -1.98 -8.50
CA GLU A 117 -16.45 -1.12 -9.28
C GLU A 117 -17.75 -0.75 -8.56
N GLN A 118 -18.09 -1.44 -7.47
CA GLN A 118 -19.25 -1.10 -6.66
C GLN A 118 -19.01 0.12 -5.77
N LEU A 119 -17.74 0.50 -5.59
CA LEU A 119 -17.32 1.65 -4.81
C LEU A 119 -17.01 2.86 -5.71
N THR A 120 -17.30 4.05 -5.19
CA THR A 120 -16.77 5.29 -5.76
C THR A 120 -15.25 5.33 -5.61
N VAL A 121 -14.54 6.06 -6.47
CA VAL A 121 -13.06 6.20 -6.36
C VAL A 121 -12.64 6.64 -4.96
N ARG A 122 -13.37 7.58 -4.37
CA ARG A 122 -13.12 8.05 -3.01
C ARG A 122 -13.24 6.92 -1.98
N ASP A 123 -14.32 6.15 -2.05
CA ASP A 123 -14.51 5.03 -1.12
C ASP A 123 -13.44 3.94 -1.33
N ARG A 124 -12.99 3.68 -2.57
CA ARG A 124 -11.86 2.78 -2.83
C ARG A 124 -10.58 3.25 -2.14
N VAL A 125 -10.26 4.55 -2.26
CA VAL A 125 -9.08 5.18 -1.63
C VAL A 125 -9.16 5.05 -0.11
N GLU A 126 -10.26 5.49 0.49
CA GLU A 126 -10.41 5.51 1.94
C GLU A 126 -10.36 4.09 2.53
N ARG A 127 -11.07 3.13 1.91
CA ARG A 127 -11.08 1.73 2.35
C ARG A 127 -9.72 1.07 2.19
N PHE A 128 -9.03 1.34 1.09
CA PHE A 128 -7.69 0.83 0.86
C PHE A 128 -6.73 1.29 1.97
N LEU A 129 -6.69 2.60 2.27
CA LEU A 129 -5.78 3.15 3.28
C LEU A 129 -6.11 2.66 4.69
N GLU A 130 -7.38 2.68 5.09
CA GLU A 130 -7.81 2.14 6.39
C GLU A 130 -7.42 0.67 6.56
N ILE A 131 -7.74 -0.18 5.57
CA ILE A 131 -7.45 -1.61 5.65
C ILE A 131 -5.95 -1.87 5.55
N HIS A 132 -5.18 -1.06 4.80
CA HIS A 132 -3.72 -1.17 4.65
C HIS A 132 -2.98 -0.89 5.96
N GLY A 133 -3.33 0.18 6.67
CA GLY A 133 -2.47 0.72 7.74
C GLY A 133 -3.06 0.81 9.14
N ASN A 134 -4.39 0.74 9.31
CA ASN A 134 -5.00 0.92 10.63
C ASN A 134 -5.22 -0.42 11.34
N ALA A 135 -4.91 -0.46 12.64
CA ALA A 135 -5.30 -1.57 13.51
C ALA A 135 -6.81 -1.57 13.76
N LEU A 136 -7.43 -0.39 13.88
CA LEU A 136 -8.87 -0.21 14.09
C LEU A 136 -9.54 0.41 12.86
N LEU A 137 -10.73 -0.09 12.52
CA LEU A 137 -11.52 0.29 11.37
C LEU A 137 -12.82 0.97 11.80
N GLN A 138 -13.39 1.75 10.89
CA GLN A 138 -14.80 2.13 11.00
C GLN A 138 -15.69 0.90 10.82
N GLU A 139 -16.88 0.91 11.42
CA GLU A 139 -17.85 -0.19 11.31
C GLU A 139 -18.16 -0.54 9.85
N LYS A 140 -18.46 0.48 9.04
CA LYS A 140 -18.72 0.29 7.61
C LYS A 140 -17.52 -0.30 6.88
N THR A 141 -16.28 0.06 7.24
CA THR A 141 -15.05 -0.49 6.67
C THR A 141 -14.86 -1.95 7.05
N ALA A 142 -15.21 -2.31 8.29
CA ALA A 142 -15.18 -3.68 8.75
C ALA A 142 -16.25 -4.57 8.07
N ASP A 143 -17.47 -4.05 7.87
CA ASP A 143 -18.52 -4.74 7.08
C ASP A 143 -18.06 -5.04 5.65
N TYR A 144 -17.41 -4.03 5.03
CA TYR A 144 -16.88 -4.16 3.69
C TYR A 144 -15.70 -5.14 3.63
N LEU A 145 -14.78 -5.11 4.59
CA LEU A 145 -13.67 -6.05 4.69
C LEU A 145 -14.18 -7.50 4.69
N GLU A 146 -15.24 -7.78 5.46
CA GLU A 146 -15.86 -9.12 5.50
C GLU A 146 -16.45 -9.53 4.15
N THR A 147 -17.15 -8.61 3.48
CA THR A 147 -17.74 -8.85 2.16
C THR A 147 -16.68 -9.08 1.08
N CYS A 148 -15.69 -8.20 1.01
CA CYS A 148 -14.59 -8.27 0.06
C CYS A 148 -13.74 -9.53 0.28
N SER A 149 -13.44 -9.87 1.53
CA SER A 149 -12.66 -11.08 1.86
C SER A 149 -13.37 -12.36 1.42
N ARG A 150 -14.69 -12.42 1.56
CA ARG A 150 -15.49 -13.56 1.07
C ARG A 150 -15.45 -13.66 -0.45
N ALA A 151 -15.58 -12.56 -1.18
CA ALA A 151 -15.48 -12.56 -2.64
C ALA A 151 -14.08 -13.02 -3.12
N VAL A 152 -13.03 -12.57 -2.44
CA VAL A 152 -11.65 -12.99 -2.75
C VAL A 152 -11.42 -14.46 -2.38
N GLU A 153 -11.98 -14.94 -1.27
CA GLU A 153 -11.94 -16.37 -0.89
C GLU A 153 -12.61 -17.24 -1.96
N GLU A 154 -13.78 -16.82 -2.45
CA GLU A 154 -14.51 -17.51 -3.51
C GLU A 154 -13.68 -17.60 -4.80
N ASP A 155 -12.98 -16.53 -5.21
CA ASP A 155 -12.06 -16.56 -6.36
C ASP A 155 -10.90 -17.54 -6.15
N VAL A 156 -10.25 -17.52 -4.97
CA VAL A 156 -9.19 -18.49 -4.62
C VAL A 156 -9.70 -19.93 -4.76
N MET A 157 -10.91 -20.21 -4.25
CA MET A 157 -11.52 -21.54 -4.29
C MET A 157 -11.93 -21.96 -5.71
N GLN A 158 -12.44 -21.04 -6.53
CA GLN A 158 -12.77 -21.32 -7.93
C GLN A 158 -11.52 -21.67 -8.74
N GLN A 159 -10.42 -20.93 -8.54
CA GLN A 159 -9.15 -21.23 -9.20
C GLN A 159 -8.58 -22.58 -8.77
N LEU A 160 -8.67 -22.93 -7.48
CA LEU A 160 -8.30 -24.26 -6.98
C LEU A 160 -9.12 -25.38 -7.60
N ALA A 161 -10.41 -25.14 -7.85
CA ALA A 161 -11.30 -26.07 -8.53
C ALA A 161 -11.08 -26.14 -10.06
N GLY A 162 -10.08 -25.44 -10.61
CA GLY A 162 -9.78 -25.39 -12.05
C GLY A 162 -10.70 -24.47 -12.86
N SER A 163 -11.59 -23.73 -12.19
CA SER A 163 -12.45 -22.70 -12.80
C SER A 163 -11.70 -21.37 -12.75
N CYS A 164 -10.76 -21.16 -13.67
CA CYS A 164 -10.03 -19.89 -13.76
C CYS A 164 -10.46 -19.14 -15.03
N PRO A 165 -10.91 -17.89 -14.94
CA PRO A 165 -11.07 -17.04 -16.10
C PRO A 165 -9.73 -16.93 -16.84
N VAL A 166 -9.75 -17.05 -18.17
CA VAL A 166 -8.55 -16.97 -19.03
C VAL A 166 -7.77 -15.66 -18.83
N ASN A 167 -8.44 -14.60 -18.35
CA ASN A 167 -7.90 -13.26 -18.11
C ASN A 167 -7.91 -12.85 -16.61
N SER A 168 -7.76 -13.80 -15.68
CA SER A 168 -7.62 -13.44 -14.26
C SER A 168 -6.34 -12.65 -14.01
N LEU A 169 -6.47 -11.50 -13.32
CA LEU A 169 -5.34 -10.70 -12.86
C LEU A 169 -4.45 -11.49 -11.89
N PHE A 170 -5.06 -12.36 -11.06
CA PHE A 170 -4.34 -13.17 -10.07
C PHE A 170 -4.13 -14.59 -10.57
N ASP A 171 -2.92 -15.10 -10.36
CA ASP A 171 -2.51 -16.43 -10.77
C ASP A 171 -1.93 -17.20 -9.58
N LEU A 172 -2.66 -18.22 -9.16
CA LEU A 172 -2.29 -19.12 -8.05
C LEU A 172 -1.56 -20.39 -8.51
N SER A 173 -1.25 -20.54 -9.80
CA SER A 173 -0.69 -21.78 -10.39
C SER A 173 0.70 -22.17 -9.85
N MET A 174 1.41 -21.24 -9.22
CA MET A 174 2.70 -21.50 -8.58
C MET A 174 2.60 -21.85 -7.09
N LEU A 175 1.41 -21.73 -6.50
CA LEU A 175 1.15 -22.15 -5.13
C LEU A 175 0.84 -23.65 -5.08
N LYS A 176 1.20 -24.27 -3.95
CA LYS A 176 0.67 -25.59 -3.64
C LYS A 176 -0.79 -25.42 -3.21
N ILE A 177 -1.61 -26.45 -3.45
CA ILE A 177 -3.01 -26.46 -3.01
C ILE A 177 -3.11 -26.15 -1.51
N ALA A 178 -2.27 -26.77 -0.68
CA ALA A 178 -2.24 -26.52 0.76
C ALA A 178 -1.90 -25.06 1.13
N ASP A 179 -1.13 -24.34 0.32
CA ASP A 179 -0.79 -22.94 0.58
C ASP A 179 -1.92 -22.00 0.12
N ALA A 180 -2.59 -22.32 -0.98
CA ALA A 180 -3.81 -21.63 -1.40
C ALA A 180 -5.00 -21.87 -0.43
N ASP A 181 -5.12 -23.07 0.14
CA ASP A 181 -6.09 -23.36 1.20
C ASP A 181 -5.85 -22.48 2.44
N LYS A 182 -4.58 -22.26 2.81
CA LYS A 182 -4.21 -21.33 3.90
C LYS A 182 -4.56 -19.88 3.56
N MET A 183 -4.39 -19.45 2.30
CA MET A 183 -4.85 -18.11 1.87
C MET A 183 -6.36 -17.96 2.10
N ALA A 184 -7.15 -18.93 1.67
CA ALA A 184 -8.60 -18.92 1.88
C ALA A 184 -8.98 -19.04 3.37
N GLU A 185 -8.22 -19.80 4.17
CA GLU A 185 -8.39 -19.81 5.63
C GLU A 185 -8.14 -18.43 6.25
N ALA A 186 -7.10 -17.71 5.81
CA ALA A 186 -6.81 -16.35 6.26
C ALA A 186 -7.97 -15.40 5.95
N LEU A 187 -8.50 -15.45 4.72
CA LEU A 187 -9.65 -14.63 4.30
C LEU A 187 -10.92 -14.95 5.11
N ARG A 188 -11.19 -16.23 5.40
CA ARG A 188 -12.31 -16.64 6.29
C ARG A 188 -12.20 -16.06 7.69
N LYS A 189 -10.97 -15.94 8.22
CA LYS A 189 -10.72 -15.38 9.55
C LYS A 189 -11.00 -13.87 9.63
N HIS A 190 -11.21 -13.19 8.50
CA HIS A 190 -11.65 -11.80 8.49
C HIS A 190 -13.13 -11.63 8.90
N GLN A 191 -13.91 -12.72 8.97
CA GLN A 191 -15.29 -12.68 9.49
C GLN A 191 -15.34 -12.23 10.95
N ARG A 192 -16.39 -11.47 11.30
CA ARG A 192 -16.54 -10.89 12.65
C ARG A 192 -17.33 -11.74 13.64
N LYS A 193 -17.60 -13.01 13.29
CA LYS A 193 -18.33 -13.97 14.14
C LYS A 193 -17.77 -14.08 15.56
N VAL A 194 -16.45 -14.02 15.71
CA VAL A 194 -15.76 -14.08 17.01
C VAL A 194 -15.16 -12.71 17.29
N LYS A 195 -15.62 -12.01 18.33
CA LYS A 195 -15.06 -10.71 18.74
C LYS A 195 -13.55 -10.81 18.97
N TYR A 196 -12.81 -9.82 18.48
CA TYR A 196 -11.36 -9.70 18.71
C TYR A 196 -11.06 -8.31 19.26
N ASP A 197 -10.41 -8.24 20.41
CA ASP A 197 -10.03 -6.97 21.03
C ASP A 197 -8.68 -6.51 20.49
N MET A 198 -8.72 -5.75 19.40
CA MET A 198 -7.51 -5.22 18.77
C MET A 198 -6.80 -4.20 19.65
N SER A 199 -7.54 -3.37 20.39
CA SER A 199 -6.97 -2.36 21.28
C SER A 199 -6.16 -3.02 22.40
N ALA A 200 -6.69 -4.07 23.03
CA ALA A 200 -5.96 -4.84 24.03
C ALA A 200 -4.73 -5.56 23.44
N ALA A 201 -4.84 -6.06 22.21
CA ALA A 201 -3.71 -6.69 21.51
C ALA A 201 -2.60 -5.66 21.21
N TRP A 202 -2.95 -4.47 20.68
CA TRP A 202 -2.01 -3.37 20.46
C TRP A 202 -1.35 -2.91 21.76
N GLU A 203 -2.13 -2.75 22.83
CA GLU A 203 -1.62 -2.40 24.15
C GLU A 203 -0.63 -3.45 24.67
N THR A 204 -0.95 -4.74 24.52
CA THR A 204 -0.07 -5.85 24.92
C THR A 204 1.26 -5.79 24.18
N ARG A 205 1.23 -5.49 22.87
CA ARG A 205 2.44 -5.28 22.06
C ARG A 205 3.26 -4.11 22.59
N CYS A 206 2.60 -2.98 22.88
CA CYS A 206 3.25 -1.80 23.44
C CYS A 206 3.85 -2.07 24.82
N ARG A 207 3.14 -2.77 25.72
CA ARG A 207 3.65 -3.14 27.05
C ARG A 207 4.89 -4.02 26.94
N LYS A 208 4.88 -4.99 26.02
CA LYS A 208 6.05 -5.84 25.76
C LYS A 208 7.25 -5.04 25.25
N PHE A 209 7.03 -4.06 24.37
CA PHE A 209 8.12 -3.27 23.79
C PHE A 209 8.68 -2.19 24.74
N TYR A 210 7.81 -1.40 25.37
CA TYR A 210 8.24 -0.31 26.23
C TYR A 210 8.64 -0.78 27.63
N GLU A 211 8.15 -1.94 28.06
CA GLU A 211 8.39 -2.54 29.38
C GLU A 211 8.12 -1.50 30.49
N THR A 212 9.10 -1.25 31.36
CA THR A 212 9.03 -0.29 32.47
C THR A 212 8.75 1.15 32.03
N ARG A 213 8.96 1.47 30.74
CA ARG A 213 8.72 2.80 30.17
C ARG A 213 7.32 2.96 29.59
N PHE A 214 6.45 1.94 29.66
CA PHE A 214 5.13 1.96 29.03
C PHE A 214 4.26 3.15 29.49
N ASP A 215 4.28 3.48 30.77
CA ASP A 215 3.51 4.59 31.34
C ASP A 215 4.04 5.96 30.86
N PHE A 216 5.33 6.02 30.49
CA PHE A 216 6.00 7.21 29.95
C PHE A 216 6.24 7.13 28.43
N ARG A 217 5.56 6.22 27.72
CA ARG A 217 5.81 5.96 26.30
C ARG A 217 5.61 7.17 25.40
N ARG A 218 4.75 8.13 25.79
CA ARG A 218 4.56 9.40 25.09
C ARG A 218 5.88 10.14 24.87
N ASN A 219 6.71 10.20 25.90
CA ASN A 219 8.02 10.83 25.82
C ASN A 219 8.94 10.08 24.84
N ALA A 220 8.86 8.75 24.83
CA ALA A 220 9.64 7.93 23.89
C ALA A 220 9.16 8.11 22.43
N VAL A 221 7.85 8.23 22.21
CA VAL A 221 7.26 8.50 20.89
C VAL A 221 7.65 9.89 20.39
N ASP A 222 7.58 10.92 21.24
CA ASP A 222 7.97 12.28 20.88
C ASP A 222 9.48 12.38 20.58
N TRP A 223 10.30 11.64 21.33
CA TRP A 223 11.73 11.52 21.06
C TRP A 223 12.00 10.81 19.73
N ASP A 224 11.34 9.68 19.46
CA ASP A 224 11.43 8.97 18.17
C ASP A 224 11.04 9.89 17.01
N TYR A 225 9.96 10.67 17.15
CA TYR A 225 9.52 11.62 16.14
C TYR A 225 10.59 12.68 15.84
N SER A 226 11.12 13.30 16.90
CA SER A 226 12.05 14.42 16.77
C SER A 226 13.44 13.97 16.32
N MET A 227 13.98 12.92 16.93
CA MET A 227 15.37 12.50 16.74
C MET A 227 15.56 11.51 15.60
N ARG A 228 14.50 10.82 15.16
CA ARG A 228 14.61 9.79 14.12
C ARG A 228 13.81 10.17 12.90
N LEU A 229 12.50 10.42 13.04
CA LEU A 229 11.65 10.70 11.87
C LEU A 229 11.98 12.06 11.24
N THR A 230 11.95 13.13 12.03
CA THR A 230 12.24 14.50 11.56
C THR A 230 13.68 14.64 11.09
N ALA A 231 14.64 14.01 11.80
CA ALA A 231 16.05 14.04 11.44
C ALA A 231 16.36 13.32 10.10
N GLN A 232 15.59 12.28 9.74
CA GLN A 232 15.72 11.61 8.44
C GLN A 232 15.16 12.45 7.28
N GLY A 233 14.27 13.40 7.59
CA GLY A 233 13.65 14.28 6.61
C GLY A 233 12.62 13.58 5.72
N THR A 234 12.08 14.35 4.77
CA THR A 234 11.12 13.88 3.77
C THR A 234 11.87 13.44 2.50
N PRO A 235 11.59 12.24 1.95
CA PRO A 235 12.28 11.79 0.75
C PRO A 235 12.14 12.77 -0.43
N GLY A 236 13.26 13.11 -1.08
CA GLY A 236 13.29 13.98 -2.25
C GLY A 236 13.18 15.49 -1.95
N VAL A 237 13.15 15.87 -0.68
CA VAL A 237 13.05 17.26 -0.20
C VAL A 237 14.26 17.58 0.68
N ASP A 238 14.58 18.87 0.86
CA ASP A 238 15.61 19.31 1.80
C ASP A 238 15.34 18.73 3.21
N PRO A 239 16.26 17.94 3.80
CA PRO A 239 16.10 17.39 5.13
C PRO A 239 15.86 18.45 6.22
N ALA A 240 16.29 19.70 6.02
CA ALA A 240 16.04 20.80 6.95
C ALA A 240 14.56 21.16 7.10
N LEU A 241 13.70 20.78 6.15
CA LEU A 241 12.25 20.96 6.23
C LEU A 241 11.56 19.89 7.10
N GLY A 242 12.29 18.88 7.55
CA GLY A 242 11.77 17.85 8.45
C GLY A 242 10.85 16.84 7.75
N SER A 243 9.88 16.33 8.50
CA SER A 243 9.03 15.21 8.10
C SER A 243 7.64 15.66 7.60
N ILE A 244 7.23 15.15 6.43
CA ILE A 244 5.85 15.24 5.90
C ILE A 244 4.86 14.43 6.75
N ILE A 245 5.36 13.41 7.46
CA ILE A 245 4.58 12.71 8.47
C ILE A 245 4.43 13.67 9.66
N HIS A 246 3.22 14.15 9.87
CA HIS A 246 2.91 15.12 10.92
C HIS A 246 2.99 14.47 12.32
N ALA A 247 3.41 15.25 13.31
CA ALA A 247 3.61 14.79 14.69
C ALA A 247 2.33 14.18 15.29
N TYR A 248 1.18 14.80 15.01
CA TYR A 248 -0.12 14.30 15.45
C TYR A 248 -0.39 12.88 14.92
N HIS A 249 -0.30 12.65 13.61
CA HIS A 249 -0.58 11.34 13.02
C HIS A 249 0.42 10.28 13.47
N PHE A 250 1.70 10.65 13.59
CA PHE A 250 2.71 9.72 14.11
C PHE A 250 2.41 9.31 15.56
N ARG A 251 2.08 10.27 16.42
CA ARG A 251 1.74 10.01 17.82
C ARG A 251 0.47 9.18 17.93
N THR A 252 -0.61 9.58 17.26
CA THR A 252 -1.89 8.83 17.26
C THR A 252 -1.66 7.39 16.86
N TRP A 253 -0.94 7.14 15.75
CA TRP A 253 -0.65 5.78 15.32
C TRP A 253 0.16 4.98 16.35
N ARG A 254 1.21 5.57 16.95
CA ARG A 254 2.01 4.90 17.99
C ARG A 254 1.21 4.59 19.25
N GLU A 255 0.15 5.35 19.54
CA GLU A 255 -0.71 5.15 20.71
C GLU A 255 -1.86 4.17 20.47
N THR A 256 -2.50 4.23 19.31
CA THR A 256 -3.79 3.54 19.05
C THR A 256 -3.73 2.53 17.90
N GLY A 257 -2.68 2.56 17.08
CA GLY A 257 -2.58 1.78 15.85
C GLY A 257 -3.39 2.35 14.67
N VAL A 258 -4.00 3.52 14.80
CA VAL A 258 -4.74 4.19 13.70
C VAL A 258 -3.80 5.15 12.98
N ALA A 259 -3.48 4.86 11.71
CA ALA A 259 -2.58 5.67 10.88
C ALA A 259 -3.34 6.72 10.06
N TYR A 260 -4.42 6.30 9.43
CA TYR A 260 -5.23 7.10 8.50
C TYR A 260 -6.55 7.48 9.16
N GLU A 261 -6.62 8.69 9.72
CA GLU A 261 -7.84 9.34 10.22
C GLU A 261 -8.45 10.21 9.10
N LEU A 262 -9.18 9.58 8.18
CA LEU A 262 -9.62 10.22 6.92
C LEU A 262 -10.91 11.04 7.09
N ARG A 263 -11.67 10.80 8.17
CA ARG A 263 -12.93 11.46 8.48
C ARG A 263 -13.05 11.63 9.99
N GLU A 264 -13.94 12.51 10.42
CA GLU A 264 -14.39 12.59 11.81
C GLU A 264 -15.28 11.39 12.16
N CYS A 265 -14.66 10.22 12.25
CA CYS A 265 -15.29 8.94 12.52
C CYS A 265 -14.64 8.24 13.71
N GLN A 266 -15.37 7.31 14.32
CA GLN A 266 -14.82 6.45 15.36
C GLN A 266 -14.26 5.16 14.74
N TYR A 267 -13.07 4.77 15.19
CA TYR A 267 -12.39 3.54 14.80
C TYR A 267 -12.50 2.54 15.95
N VAL A 268 -13.44 1.61 15.84
CA VAL A 268 -13.82 0.71 16.95
C VAL A 268 -13.73 -0.78 16.59
N GLU A 269 -13.71 -1.10 15.30
CA GLU A 269 -13.69 -2.48 14.83
C GLU A 269 -12.27 -2.98 14.57
N ALA A 270 -11.98 -4.24 14.86
CA ALA A 270 -10.66 -4.82 14.62
C ALA A 270 -10.37 -4.98 13.12
N ASN A 271 -9.22 -4.48 12.66
CA ASN A 271 -8.70 -4.82 11.34
C ASN A 271 -8.15 -6.25 11.34
N ARG A 272 -9.02 -7.22 11.03
CA ARG A 272 -8.67 -8.64 11.04
C ARG A 272 -7.67 -9.03 9.97
N SER A 273 -7.50 -8.22 8.94
CA SER A 273 -6.52 -8.45 7.89
C SER A 273 -5.06 -8.20 8.31
N LEU A 274 -4.85 -7.73 9.56
CA LEU A 274 -3.54 -7.62 10.22
C LEU A 274 -3.31 -8.73 11.27
N LEU A 275 -4.19 -9.72 11.32
CA LEU A 275 -4.03 -10.87 12.22
C LEU A 275 -3.32 -12.01 11.48
N SER A 276 -2.35 -12.62 12.16
CA SER A 276 -1.53 -13.70 11.62
C SER A 276 -1.11 -14.63 12.75
N THR A 277 -0.48 -15.74 12.39
CA THR A 277 0.01 -16.73 13.35
C THR A 277 1.49 -16.51 13.62
N ALA A 278 1.86 -16.10 14.83
CA ALA A 278 3.25 -16.08 15.24
C ALA A 278 3.66 -17.46 15.75
N TYR A 279 4.82 -17.93 15.30
CA TYR A 279 5.43 -19.18 15.74
C TYR A 279 6.56 -18.90 16.72
N GLY A 280 6.70 -19.74 17.74
CA GLY A 280 7.78 -19.63 18.71
C GLY A 280 8.05 -20.96 19.40
N ARG A 281 8.96 -20.94 20.37
CA ARG A 281 9.26 -22.09 21.23
C ARG A 281 9.14 -21.69 22.70
N THR A 282 8.63 -22.60 23.53
CA THR A 282 8.61 -22.39 24.98
C THR A 282 10.04 -22.35 25.53
N LYS A 283 10.24 -21.54 26.58
CA LYS A 283 11.54 -21.41 27.28
C LYS A 283 11.63 -22.38 28.45
N GLU A 284 11.37 -23.66 28.19
CA GLU A 284 11.32 -24.71 29.23
C GLU A 284 12.73 -25.07 29.74
N PHE A 285 13.71 -25.21 28.84
CA PHE A 285 15.11 -25.42 29.22
C PHE A 285 16.06 -24.84 28.17
N LYS A 286 17.29 -24.53 28.56
CA LYS A 286 18.35 -24.13 27.63
C LYS A 286 19.24 -25.32 27.32
N ASP A 287 19.62 -25.50 26.07
CA ASP A 287 20.60 -26.52 25.72
C ASP A 287 22.04 -26.08 26.09
N ARG A 288 23.00 -26.98 25.86
CA ARG A 288 24.43 -26.75 26.17
C ARG A 288 25.03 -25.57 25.41
N ASN A 289 24.40 -25.12 24.32
CA ASN A 289 24.81 -23.96 23.54
C ASN A 289 24.08 -22.68 23.98
N GLY A 290 23.26 -22.75 25.02
CA GLY A 290 22.50 -21.64 25.56
C GLY A 290 21.23 -21.31 24.76
N GLU A 291 20.81 -22.20 23.84
CA GLU A 291 19.61 -22.00 23.03
C GLU A 291 18.37 -22.51 23.76
N ASP A 292 17.29 -21.71 23.73
CA ASP A 292 16.00 -22.09 24.31
C ASP A 292 15.46 -23.31 23.55
N ARG A 293 15.35 -24.44 24.24
CA ARG A 293 14.66 -25.64 23.75
C ARG A 293 13.38 -25.85 24.56
N GLY A 294 12.29 -25.91 23.82
CA GLY A 294 10.98 -26.23 24.35
C GLY A 294 10.03 -26.60 23.22
N ARG A 295 8.75 -26.74 23.58
CA ARG A 295 7.67 -27.08 22.65
C ARG A 295 7.44 -25.94 21.68
N SER A 296 7.25 -26.28 20.40
CA SER A 296 6.78 -25.32 19.40
C SER A 296 5.38 -24.86 19.80
N VAL A 297 5.18 -23.55 19.83
CA VAL A 297 3.90 -22.90 20.13
C VAL A 297 3.54 -21.97 18.98
N ALA A 298 2.25 -21.89 18.69
CA ALA A 298 1.70 -20.97 17.71
C ALA A 298 0.63 -20.13 18.41
N ALA A 299 0.63 -18.83 18.15
CA ALA A 299 -0.33 -17.89 18.72
C ALA A 299 -0.92 -17.03 17.60
N TRP A 300 -2.22 -17.18 17.38
CA TRP A 300 -2.95 -16.37 16.42
C TRP A 300 -3.36 -15.04 17.05
N GLY A 301 -3.07 -13.93 16.37
CA GLY A 301 -3.40 -12.59 16.85
C GLY A 301 -2.70 -11.48 16.10
N PHE A 302 -2.65 -10.31 16.71
CA PHE A 302 -2.02 -9.12 16.15
C PHE A 302 -0.52 -9.11 16.44
N TRP A 303 0.29 -9.19 15.38
CA TRP A 303 1.75 -9.27 15.45
C TRP A 303 2.45 -8.18 14.62
N ALA A 304 1.71 -7.18 14.14
CA ALA A 304 2.26 -6.13 13.28
C ALA A 304 3.32 -5.27 13.99
N ASP A 305 4.02 -4.46 13.19
CA ASP A 305 4.98 -3.47 13.66
C ASP A 305 4.24 -2.32 14.38
N ILE A 306 4.75 -1.94 15.55
CA ILE A 306 4.24 -0.84 16.38
C ILE A 306 5.21 0.35 16.44
N LEU A 307 6.34 0.25 15.73
CA LEU A 307 7.39 1.25 15.68
C LEU A 307 7.43 1.94 14.33
N ASN A 308 7.44 1.15 13.25
CA ASN A 308 7.56 1.64 11.89
C ASN A 308 6.18 1.70 11.22
N SER A 309 5.72 2.92 10.97
CA SER A 309 4.37 3.23 10.45
C SER A 309 4.20 2.90 8.96
N PRO A 310 2.96 2.70 8.49
CA PRO A 310 2.66 2.42 7.08
C PRO A 310 2.83 3.62 6.14
N TYR A 311 3.08 4.82 6.66
CA TYR A 311 3.09 6.07 5.88
C TYR A 311 4.08 6.06 4.71
N HIS A 312 5.20 5.35 4.83
CA HIS A 312 6.19 5.35 3.76
C HIS A 312 5.67 4.70 2.48
N SER A 313 4.76 3.73 2.54
CA SER A 313 4.27 3.01 1.36
C SER A 313 3.64 3.94 0.32
N PHE A 314 2.83 4.91 0.76
CA PHE A 314 2.05 5.77 -0.13
C PHE A 314 2.05 7.26 0.25
N GLY A 315 2.53 7.65 1.43
CA GLY A 315 2.34 8.99 2.00
C GLY A 315 3.57 9.88 2.06
N THR A 316 4.74 9.47 1.53
CA THR A 316 5.99 10.24 1.71
C THR A 316 6.69 10.68 0.43
N VAL A 317 6.18 10.28 -0.73
CA VAL A 317 6.68 10.69 -2.06
C VAL A 317 5.49 10.96 -2.93
N SER A 318 5.50 12.04 -3.72
CA SER A 318 4.49 12.30 -4.74
C SER A 318 5.12 12.95 -5.97
N GLU A 319 4.47 12.78 -7.12
CA GLU A 319 4.78 13.55 -8.34
C GLU A 319 4.23 14.98 -8.26
N GLU A 320 3.26 15.21 -7.36
CA GLU A 320 2.64 16.51 -7.14
C GLU A 320 3.45 17.32 -6.11
N ALA A 321 4.31 18.20 -6.61
CA ALA A 321 5.23 18.97 -5.79
C ALA A 321 4.52 19.95 -4.82
N SER A 322 3.27 20.33 -5.10
CA SER A 322 2.52 21.28 -4.27
C SER A 322 2.24 20.77 -2.84
N PHE A 323 2.28 19.45 -2.61
CA PHE A 323 2.16 18.88 -1.25
C PHE A 323 3.36 19.17 -0.35
N PHE A 324 4.54 19.40 -0.94
CA PHE A 324 5.79 19.61 -0.20
C PHE A 324 6.10 21.09 0.02
N VAL A 325 5.10 21.95 -0.04
CA VAL A 325 5.25 23.38 0.23
C VAL A 325 5.25 23.63 1.74
N PRO A 326 6.34 24.19 2.30
CA PRO A 326 6.38 24.51 3.72
C PRO A 326 5.57 25.78 4.05
N GLY A 327 5.11 25.86 5.30
CA GLY A 327 4.51 27.02 5.94
C GLY A 327 4.72 26.91 7.45
N ASN A 328 5.13 27.99 8.13
CA ASN A 328 5.36 27.99 9.59
C ASN A 328 6.27 26.84 10.10
N LYS A 329 7.36 26.53 9.37
CA LYS A 329 8.35 25.45 9.69
C LYS A 329 7.81 24.01 9.63
N GLN A 330 6.66 23.80 9.01
CA GLN A 330 6.09 22.48 8.74
C GLN A 330 5.52 22.45 7.31
N PHE A 331 5.13 21.29 6.81
CA PHE A 331 4.43 21.20 5.53
C PHE A 331 2.97 21.63 5.66
N LYS A 332 2.42 22.25 4.60
CA LYS A 332 0.98 22.60 4.56
C LYS A 332 0.08 21.38 4.43
N HIS A 333 0.62 20.29 3.88
CA HIS A 333 -0.04 19.02 3.72
C HIS A 333 0.71 17.96 4.53
N SER A 334 0.02 16.88 4.84
CA SER A 334 0.54 15.76 5.61
C SER A 334 0.76 14.52 4.73
N SER A 335 1.35 13.49 5.33
CA SER A 335 1.46 12.18 4.68
C SER A 335 0.11 11.53 4.36
N LEU A 336 -0.98 11.93 5.02
CA LEU A 336 -2.32 11.42 4.72
C LEU A 336 -2.82 12.02 3.39
N ASP A 337 -2.69 13.33 3.21
CA ASP A 337 -3.05 14.02 1.96
C ASP A 337 -2.28 13.43 0.76
N VAL A 338 -0.98 13.19 0.96
CA VAL A 338 -0.12 12.56 -0.06
C VAL A 338 -0.59 11.14 -0.37
N ALA A 339 -0.95 10.35 0.65
CA ALA A 339 -1.43 8.98 0.44
C ALA A 339 -2.77 8.96 -0.31
N GLU A 340 -3.74 9.79 0.09
CA GLU A 340 -5.03 9.94 -0.60
C GLU A 340 -4.84 10.36 -2.05
N HIS A 341 -4.01 11.38 -2.30
CA HIS A 341 -3.69 11.83 -3.65
C HIS A 341 -3.04 10.72 -4.47
N ASN A 342 -2.03 10.04 -3.93
CA ASN A 342 -1.30 9.02 -4.69
C ASN A 342 -2.19 7.84 -5.06
N ILE A 343 -3.02 7.33 -4.14
CA ILE A 343 -3.96 6.24 -4.47
C ILE A 343 -5.01 6.72 -5.48
N THR A 344 -5.51 7.95 -5.34
CA THR A 344 -6.43 8.57 -6.31
C THR A 344 -5.79 8.66 -7.69
N ALA A 345 -4.54 9.10 -7.76
CA ALA A 345 -3.78 9.21 -9.00
C ALA A 345 -3.55 7.86 -9.67
N LEU A 346 -3.26 6.81 -8.89
CA LEU A 346 -3.09 5.45 -9.40
C LEU A 346 -4.39 4.88 -9.97
N ILE A 347 -5.52 5.07 -9.27
CA ILE A 347 -6.83 4.65 -9.78
C ILE A 347 -7.19 5.44 -11.04
N HIS A 348 -6.97 6.77 -11.05
CA HIS A 348 -7.25 7.62 -12.20
C HIS A 348 -6.44 7.16 -13.42
N GLU A 349 -5.14 6.95 -13.26
CA GLU A 349 -4.25 6.55 -14.35
C GLU A 349 -4.61 5.15 -14.87
N LEU A 350 -4.98 4.23 -13.99
CA LEU A 350 -5.49 2.93 -14.42
C LEU A 350 -6.80 3.04 -15.22
N ARG A 351 -7.69 3.96 -14.87
CA ARG A 351 -9.00 4.16 -15.53
C ARG A 351 -8.92 4.95 -16.83
N THR A 352 -8.02 5.92 -16.91
CA THR A 352 -7.91 6.86 -18.05
C THR A 352 -6.72 6.56 -18.97
N GLY A 353 -5.67 5.94 -18.44
CA GLY A 353 -4.37 5.81 -19.10
C GLY A 353 -3.51 7.08 -19.01
N GLU A 354 -3.98 8.10 -18.30
CA GLU A 354 -3.36 9.42 -18.21
C GLU A 354 -3.00 9.77 -16.76
N ALA A 355 -1.88 10.48 -16.60
CA ALA A 355 -1.45 10.97 -15.30
C ALA A 355 -2.51 11.91 -14.70
N TYR A 356 -2.82 11.70 -13.42
CA TYR A 356 -3.77 12.54 -12.70
C TYR A 356 -3.22 13.96 -12.52
N GLN A 357 -4.09 14.96 -12.71
CA GLN A 357 -3.78 16.37 -12.48
C GLN A 357 -4.77 16.92 -11.46
N LEU A 358 -4.26 17.70 -10.50
CA LEU A 358 -5.14 18.38 -9.56
C LEU A 358 -6.06 19.36 -10.30
N PRO A 359 -7.35 19.44 -9.91
CA PRO A 359 -8.25 20.47 -10.43
C PRO A 359 -7.67 21.87 -10.16
N ASP A 360 -7.82 22.78 -11.11
CA ASP A 360 -7.36 24.16 -10.95
C ASP A 360 -8.08 24.84 -9.78
N LYS A 361 -7.36 25.64 -8.98
CA LYS A 361 -7.87 26.27 -7.74
C LYS A 361 -9.03 27.25 -7.97
N SER A 362 -9.34 27.57 -9.22
CA SER A 362 -10.48 28.39 -9.64
C SER A 362 -11.81 27.64 -9.64
N GLN A 363 -11.81 26.31 -9.47
CA GLN A 363 -13.02 25.54 -9.20
C GLN A 363 -13.27 25.49 -7.69
N PRO A 364 -14.53 25.64 -7.21
CA PRO A 364 -14.81 25.62 -5.78
C PRO A 364 -14.34 24.30 -5.19
N SER A 365 -13.33 24.35 -4.31
CA SER A 365 -12.84 23.18 -3.59
C SER A 365 -14.01 22.60 -2.80
N ARG A 366 -14.42 21.38 -3.15
CA ARG A 366 -15.34 20.59 -2.34
C ARG A 366 -14.70 20.43 -0.96
N ALA A 367 -15.50 20.60 0.10
CA ALA A 367 -15.06 20.73 1.50
C ALA A 367 -13.82 19.88 1.84
N PRO A 368 -12.80 20.45 2.51
CA PRO A 368 -11.59 19.72 2.87
C PRO A 368 -11.99 18.43 3.57
N ALA A 369 -11.57 17.29 3.00
CA ALA A 369 -11.50 16.04 3.76
C ALA A 369 -10.69 16.37 5.01
N ALA A 370 -11.23 16.01 6.19
CA ALA A 370 -10.80 16.46 7.51
C ALA A 370 -9.27 16.62 7.58
N SER A 371 -8.80 17.84 7.31
CA SER A 371 -7.41 18.19 7.46
C SER A 371 -7.21 18.16 8.97
N GLY A 372 -6.54 17.11 9.46
CA GLY A 372 -6.21 17.02 10.87
C GLY A 372 -5.54 18.32 11.34
N PRO A 373 -5.65 18.65 12.63
CA PRO A 373 -5.24 19.96 13.14
C PRO A 373 -3.83 20.32 12.68
N THR A 374 -3.74 21.42 11.94
CA THR A 374 -2.49 21.90 11.32
C THR A 374 -1.68 22.77 12.27
N SER A 375 -2.13 22.99 13.50
CA SER A 375 -1.42 23.78 14.50
C SER A 375 -1.68 23.25 15.92
N MET A 376 -0.86 23.68 16.89
CA MET A 376 -1.08 23.39 18.31
C MET A 376 -2.41 23.97 18.82
N GLU A 377 -2.85 25.10 18.28
CA GLU A 377 -4.14 25.71 18.60
C GLU A 377 -5.31 24.88 18.02
N ASP A 378 -5.16 24.32 16.82
CA ASP A 378 -6.16 23.42 16.21
C ASP A 378 -6.31 22.11 17.04
N LEU A 379 -5.22 21.65 17.67
CA LEU A 379 -5.23 20.45 18.53
C LEU A 379 -6.03 20.67 19.83
N GLU A 380 -5.91 21.85 20.43
CA GLU A 380 -6.67 22.23 21.63
C GLU A 380 -8.17 22.36 21.32
N GLN A 381 -8.52 23.00 20.20
CA GLN A 381 -9.90 23.11 19.73
C GLN A 381 -10.53 21.75 19.41
N HIS A 382 -9.78 20.82 18.82
CA HIS A 382 -10.26 19.46 18.54
C HIS A 382 -10.50 18.63 19.82
N ALA A 383 -9.76 18.89 20.90
CA ALA A 383 -9.99 18.25 22.19
C ALA A 383 -11.27 18.75 22.87
N GLU A 384 -11.57 20.04 22.72
CA GLU A 384 -12.80 20.66 23.24
C GLU A 384 -14.05 20.23 22.45
N LEU A 385 -13.96 20.16 21.12
CA LEU A 385 -15.07 19.70 20.25
C LEU A 385 -15.48 18.25 20.51
N ARG A 386 -14.52 17.35 20.74
CA ARG A 386 -14.80 15.95 21.13
C ARG A 386 -15.53 15.86 22.47
N SER A 387 -15.23 16.77 23.38
CA SER A 387 -15.85 16.83 24.71
C SER A 387 -17.29 17.37 24.63
N ALA A 388 -17.58 18.27 23.68
CA ALA A 388 -18.91 18.86 23.48
C ALA A 388 -19.89 17.92 22.74
N GLN A 389 -19.41 17.12 21.78
CA GLN A 389 -20.25 16.20 21.01
C GLN A 389 -20.78 15.00 21.81
N ALA A 390 -20.12 14.63 22.92
CA ALA A 390 -20.62 13.62 23.84
C ALA A 390 -21.90 14.05 24.61
N ALA A 391 -22.30 15.32 24.53
CA ALA A 391 -23.36 15.90 25.34
C ALA A 391 -24.66 16.24 24.59
N GLN A 392 -24.77 16.02 23.27
CA GLN A 392 -25.93 16.47 22.49
C GLN A 392 -26.50 15.40 21.55
N SER A 393 -27.56 14.72 22.01
CA SER A 393 -28.53 14.02 21.16
C SER A 393 -29.91 14.67 21.36
N PRO A 394 -30.55 15.29 20.35
CA PRO A 394 -31.92 15.78 20.48
C PRO A 394 -32.93 14.85 19.79
N SER A 395 -34.04 14.60 20.48
CA SER A 395 -35.30 14.08 19.95
C SER A 395 -36.10 15.19 19.28
N SER A 396 -36.69 14.92 18.12
CA SER A 396 -37.58 15.86 17.41
C SER A 396 -38.95 15.25 17.16
N SER A 397 -40.00 15.90 17.64
CA SER A 397 -41.38 15.71 17.20
C SER A 397 -42.00 17.06 16.84
N SER A 398 -42.57 17.19 15.65
CA SER A 398 -43.43 18.29 15.27
C SER A 398 -44.44 17.83 14.21
N GLN A 399 -45.72 18.04 14.49
CA GLN A 399 -46.85 17.78 13.58
C GLN A 399 -47.11 18.99 12.66
N PRO A 400 -47.72 18.81 11.47
CA PRO A 400 -48.17 19.92 10.64
C PRO A 400 -49.69 20.14 10.74
N GLU A 401 -50.10 21.41 10.86
CA GLU A 401 -51.49 21.87 10.64
C GLU A 401 -51.67 22.31 9.19
N GLY A 402 -52.84 21.99 8.61
CA GLY A 402 -53.19 22.24 7.22
C GLY A 402 -54.21 23.36 7.03
N GLY A 403 -54.09 24.05 5.90
CA GLY A 403 -55.11 24.93 5.32
C GLY A 403 -54.91 25.00 3.81
N THR A 404 -55.95 24.70 3.02
CA THR A 404 -55.93 24.63 1.55
C THR A 404 -56.83 25.70 0.94
N ASP A 405 -56.27 26.53 0.06
CA ASP A 405 -57.03 27.47 -0.79
C ASP A 405 -56.95 27.08 -2.28
N ALA A 406 -58.09 27.15 -2.97
CA ALA A 406 -58.37 26.56 -4.28
C ALA A 406 -57.80 27.31 -5.52
N ASN A 407 -56.92 28.29 -5.33
CA ASN A 407 -56.11 28.86 -6.44
C ASN A 407 -54.74 28.15 -6.58
N SER A 408 -54.50 27.16 -5.72
CA SER A 408 -53.28 26.36 -5.65
C SER A 408 -53.24 25.21 -6.66
N GLU A 409 -54.35 24.77 -7.27
CA GLU A 409 -54.37 23.53 -8.05
C GLU A 409 -53.72 23.66 -9.44
N GLN A 410 -53.85 24.80 -10.12
CA GLN A 410 -53.17 25.04 -11.41
C GLN A 410 -51.70 25.40 -11.24
N ALA A 411 -51.34 26.16 -10.20
CA ALA A 411 -49.95 26.41 -9.82
C ALA A 411 -49.27 25.12 -9.34
N ALA A 412 -49.93 24.30 -8.51
CA ALA A 412 -49.44 23.00 -8.07
C ALA A 412 -49.32 22.00 -9.22
N CYS A 413 -50.19 22.05 -10.22
CA CYS A 413 -50.08 21.21 -11.42
C CYS A 413 -48.83 21.56 -12.24
N ILE A 414 -48.60 22.86 -12.52
CA ILE A 414 -47.39 23.32 -13.25
C ILE A 414 -46.12 23.06 -12.42
N ASP A 415 -46.13 23.36 -11.12
CA ASP A 415 -45.02 23.06 -10.20
C ASP A 415 -44.75 21.55 -10.10
N SER A 416 -45.78 20.69 -10.18
CA SER A 416 -45.62 19.23 -10.18
C SER A 416 -45.04 18.70 -11.49
N VAL A 417 -45.40 19.30 -12.63
CA VAL A 417 -44.84 18.94 -13.94
C VAL A 417 -43.39 19.40 -14.03
N GLU A 418 -43.07 20.63 -13.61
CA GLU A 418 -41.69 21.12 -13.53
C GLU A 418 -40.85 20.32 -12.54
N ALA A 419 -41.38 19.97 -11.36
CA ALA A 419 -40.69 19.12 -10.40
C ALA A 419 -40.44 17.71 -10.94
N ASN A 420 -41.39 17.14 -11.68
CA ASN A 420 -41.21 15.86 -12.35
C ASN A 420 -40.17 15.93 -13.48
N MET A 421 -40.16 17.00 -14.28
CA MET A 421 -39.13 17.24 -15.29
C MET A 421 -37.75 17.41 -14.66
N ARG A 422 -37.62 18.18 -13.57
CA ARG A 422 -36.36 18.33 -12.81
C ARG A 422 -35.90 17.00 -12.21
N ARG A 423 -36.81 16.19 -11.66
CA ARG A 423 -36.49 14.83 -11.17
C ARG A 423 -36.01 13.92 -12.29
N GLN A 424 -36.64 13.96 -13.46
CA GLN A 424 -36.22 13.20 -14.63
C GLN A 424 -34.85 13.67 -15.15
N GLN A 425 -34.59 14.97 -15.17
CA GLN A 425 -33.28 15.53 -15.53
C GLN A 425 -32.18 15.06 -14.56
N VAL A 426 -32.41 15.17 -13.24
CA VAL A 426 -31.45 14.70 -12.22
C VAL A 426 -31.23 13.19 -12.35
N ALA A 427 -32.28 12.39 -12.57
CA ALA A 427 -32.14 10.96 -12.79
C ALA A 427 -31.30 10.65 -14.04
N ALA A 428 -31.54 11.35 -15.15
CA ALA A 428 -30.78 11.20 -16.39
C ALA A 428 -29.30 11.60 -16.21
N GLU A 429 -29.02 12.67 -15.47
CA GLU A 429 -27.64 13.09 -15.14
C GLU A 429 -26.92 12.05 -14.27
N VAL A 430 -27.60 11.49 -13.27
CA VAL A 430 -27.05 10.43 -12.42
C VAL A 430 -26.76 9.17 -13.24
N ASP A 431 -27.66 8.78 -14.15
CA ASP A 431 -27.48 7.60 -15.00
C ASP A 431 -26.37 7.83 -16.03
N ALA A 432 -26.26 9.03 -16.61
CA ALA A 432 -25.16 9.39 -17.50
C ALA A 432 -23.81 9.36 -16.77
N GLN A 433 -23.75 9.85 -15.52
CA GLN A 433 -22.54 9.79 -14.71
C GLN A 433 -22.17 8.34 -14.36
N ARG A 434 -23.14 7.49 -13.99
CA ARG A 434 -22.92 6.05 -13.75
C ARG A 434 -22.39 5.34 -14.99
N ALA A 435 -22.95 5.62 -16.17
CA ALA A 435 -22.47 5.05 -17.42
C ALA A 435 -21.01 5.47 -17.72
N LYS A 436 -20.66 6.73 -17.44
CA LYS A 436 -19.29 7.24 -17.57
C LYS A 436 -18.32 6.53 -16.61
N GLU A 437 -18.68 6.39 -15.33
CA GLU A 437 -17.85 5.68 -14.36
C GLU A 437 -17.66 4.20 -14.74
N ALA A 438 -18.73 3.54 -15.20
CA ALA A 438 -18.68 2.16 -15.67
C ALA A 438 -17.78 1.97 -16.91
N ALA A 439 -17.78 2.94 -17.85
CA ALA A 439 -16.88 2.92 -19.00
C ALA A 439 -15.41 3.08 -18.61
N LEU A 440 -15.13 3.96 -17.63
CA LEU A 440 -13.79 4.13 -17.07
C LEU A 440 -13.29 2.87 -16.36
N ASP A 441 -14.15 2.20 -15.59
CA ASP A 441 -13.82 0.94 -14.94
C ASP A 441 -13.65 -0.21 -15.94
N ALA A 442 -14.46 -0.24 -17.01
CA ALA A 442 -14.25 -1.19 -18.12
C ALA A 442 -12.87 -0.98 -18.79
N ALA A 443 -12.46 0.26 -18.99
CA ALA A 443 -11.13 0.58 -19.50
C ALA A 443 -10.01 0.14 -18.53
N ALA A 444 -10.21 0.33 -17.21
CA ALA A 444 -9.29 -0.18 -16.20
C ALA A 444 -9.13 -1.71 -16.27
N ARG A 445 -10.23 -2.47 -16.37
CA ARG A 445 -10.18 -3.93 -16.55
C ARG A 445 -9.41 -4.33 -17.80
N GLN A 446 -9.65 -3.64 -18.91
CA GLN A 446 -8.92 -3.91 -20.14
C GLN A 446 -7.41 -3.70 -19.97
N ARG A 447 -6.99 -2.61 -19.30
CA ARG A 447 -5.57 -2.37 -19.01
C ARG A 447 -4.99 -3.43 -18.06
N CYS A 448 -5.74 -3.81 -17.02
CA CYS A 448 -5.35 -4.88 -16.11
C CYS A 448 -5.18 -6.23 -16.82
N SER A 449 -5.90 -6.50 -17.92
CA SER A 449 -5.76 -7.76 -18.68
C SER A 449 -4.36 -7.99 -19.27
N HIS A 450 -3.55 -6.94 -19.41
CA HIS A 450 -2.16 -7.04 -19.82
C HIS A 450 -1.21 -7.36 -18.63
N CYS A 451 -1.71 -7.31 -17.40
CA CYS A 451 -0.95 -7.62 -16.19
C CYS A 451 -1.40 -8.96 -15.59
N ARG A 452 -0.45 -9.71 -15.04
CA ARG A 452 -0.72 -10.94 -14.30
C ARG A 452 0.14 -10.97 -13.04
N ILE A 453 -0.50 -11.09 -11.88
CA ILE A 453 0.12 -11.18 -10.57
C ILE A 453 0.20 -12.66 -10.20
N ILE A 454 1.41 -13.20 -10.16
CA ILE A 454 1.67 -14.62 -9.93
C ILE A 454 2.19 -14.79 -8.51
N PHE A 455 1.43 -15.50 -7.67
CA PHE A 455 1.80 -15.69 -6.27
C PHE A 455 2.68 -16.92 -6.06
N LEU A 456 3.68 -16.79 -5.18
CA LEU A 456 4.59 -17.85 -4.78
C LEU A 456 4.94 -17.73 -3.29
N THR A 457 5.23 -18.86 -2.64
CA THR A 457 5.54 -18.91 -1.20
C THR A 457 6.35 -20.16 -0.84
N GLY A 458 7.00 -20.18 0.32
CA GLY A 458 7.83 -21.29 0.78
C GLY A 458 9.24 -21.28 0.19
N ASP A 459 9.75 -22.45 -0.21
CA ASP A 459 11.14 -22.60 -0.68
C ASP A 459 11.36 -21.98 -2.07
N LEU A 460 11.79 -20.71 -2.07
CA LEU A 460 12.04 -19.92 -3.28
C LEU A 460 13.02 -20.61 -4.24
N GLN A 461 14.00 -21.34 -3.71
CA GLN A 461 15.00 -22.01 -4.54
C GLN A 461 14.37 -23.15 -5.33
N LYS A 462 13.58 -24.01 -4.67
CA LYS A 462 12.86 -25.11 -5.34
C LYS A 462 11.76 -24.63 -6.30
N GLN A 463 11.10 -23.52 -5.97
CA GLN A 463 9.99 -23.01 -6.79
C GLN A 463 10.44 -22.15 -7.97
N LEU A 464 11.56 -21.43 -7.82
CA LEU A 464 11.96 -20.38 -8.76
C LEU A 464 13.45 -20.46 -9.12
N THR A 465 14.37 -20.21 -8.19
CA THR A 465 15.78 -19.91 -8.57
C THR A 465 16.61 -21.11 -9.06
N SER A 466 16.19 -22.34 -8.77
CA SER A 466 16.82 -23.56 -9.31
C SER A 466 16.19 -24.06 -10.61
N ARG A 467 15.03 -23.51 -11.02
CA ARG A 467 14.31 -24.02 -12.19
C ARG A 467 14.84 -23.37 -13.47
N ALA A 468 15.30 -24.20 -14.40
CA ALA A 468 15.87 -23.75 -15.68
C ALA A 468 14.96 -22.81 -16.48
N LYS A 469 13.63 -22.98 -16.40
CA LYS A 469 12.66 -22.13 -17.10
C LYS A 469 12.68 -20.65 -16.67
N PHE A 470 13.25 -20.33 -15.51
CA PHE A 470 13.35 -18.97 -14.99
C PHE A 470 14.75 -18.38 -15.15
N ALA A 471 15.71 -19.11 -15.73
CA ALA A 471 17.05 -18.59 -15.95
C ALA A 471 17.00 -17.35 -16.86
N GLY A 472 17.54 -16.23 -16.39
CA GLY A 472 17.51 -14.96 -17.13
C GLY A 472 16.10 -14.41 -17.44
N ALA A 473 15.09 -14.77 -16.66
CA ALA A 473 13.69 -14.41 -16.93
C ALA A 473 13.30 -13.02 -16.44
N PHE A 474 13.95 -12.49 -15.39
CA PHE A 474 13.48 -11.29 -14.68
C PHE A 474 14.31 -10.05 -15.01
N GLU A 475 13.66 -8.99 -15.48
CA GLU A 475 14.34 -7.73 -15.79
C GLU A 475 14.45 -6.76 -14.61
N ALA A 476 13.56 -6.89 -13.62
CA ALA A 476 13.60 -6.10 -12.39
C ALA A 476 13.26 -6.99 -11.18
N ILE A 477 13.98 -6.79 -10.08
CA ILE A 477 13.81 -7.56 -8.84
C ILE A 477 13.76 -6.59 -7.66
N THR A 478 12.83 -6.78 -6.73
CA THR A 478 12.85 -6.13 -5.41
C THR A 478 13.07 -7.14 -4.29
N VAL A 479 13.72 -6.71 -3.21
CA VAL A 479 13.90 -7.49 -1.98
C VAL A 479 13.58 -6.64 -0.77
N GLY A 480 12.64 -7.08 0.07
CA GLY A 480 12.30 -6.43 1.33
C GLY A 480 13.39 -6.53 2.38
N SER A 481 13.40 -5.56 3.30
CA SER A 481 14.49 -5.36 4.25
C SER A 481 14.74 -6.54 5.22
N ARG A 482 13.72 -7.32 5.61
CA ARG A 482 13.93 -8.53 6.45
C ARG A 482 14.38 -9.75 5.66
N HIS A 483 14.38 -9.69 4.33
CA HIS A 483 14.69 -10.80 3.45
C HIS A 483 16.01 -10.64 2.69
N ILE A 484 16.92 -9.78 3.17
CA ILE A 484 18.24 -9.59 2.54
C ILE A 484 19.10 -10.87 2.49
N HIS A 485 18.78 -11.90 3.27
CA HIS A 485 19.41 -13.22 3.18
C HIS A 485 19.09 -13.94 1.87
N LEU A 486 18.04 -13.54 1.14
CA LEU A 486 17.73 -14.04 -0.21
C LEU A 486 18.74 -13.55 -1.26
N LEU A 487 19.58 -12.57 -0.92
CA LEU A 487 20.68 -12.09 -1.76
C LEU A 487 21.88 -13.04 -1.75
N ASP A 488 21.98 -13.94 -0.77
CA ASP A 488 23.11 -14.86 -0.64
C ASP A 488 23.30 -15.68 -1.92
N LYS A 489 24.56 -15.86 -2.34
CA LYS A 489 24.91 -16.46 -3.64
C LYS A 489 24.27 -17.84 -3.83
N GLU A 490 24.13 -18.61 -2.77
CA GLU A 490 23.53 -19.95 -2.75
C GLU A 490 22.04 -19.92 -3.09
N ARG A 491 21.34 -18.81 -2.80
CA ARG A 491 19.92 -18.60 -3.10
C ARG A 491 19.68 -18.38 -4.59
N GLY A 492 20.71 -18.03 -5.36
CA GLY A 492 20.69 -18.08 -6.83
C GLY A 492 19.88 -16.98 -7.51
N LEU A 493 19.61 -15.85 -6.83
CA LEU A 493 18.81 -14.75 -7.40
C LEU A 493 19.41 -14.19 -8.71
N ALA A 494 20.74 -14.07 -8.79
CA ALA A 494 21.43 -13.64 -10.00
C ALA A 494 21.27 -14.60 -11.20
N LYS A 495 20.91 -15.87 -10.97
CA LYS A 495 20.72 -16.86 -12.06
C LYS A 495 19.42 -16.62 -12.83
N VAL A 496 18.40 -16.10 -12.15
CA VAL A 496 17.09 -15.83 -12.74
C VAL A 496 16.96 -14.42 -13.28
N ALA A 497 17.85 -13.52 -12.88
CA ALA A 497 17.96 -12.17 -13.42
C ALA A 497 18.46 -12.17 -14.87
N ALA A 498 17.78 -11.42 -15.74
CA ALA A 498 18.20 -11.18 -17.11
C ALA A 498 19.52 -10.38 -17.14
N PRO A 499 20.32 -10.47 -18.21
CA PRO A 499 21.46 -9.57 -18.41
C PRO A 499 21.02 -8.10 -18.32
N GLY A 500 21.71 -7.29 -17.52
CA GLY A 500 21.36 -5.88 -17.32
C GLY A 500 20.18 -5.63 -16.38
N ALA A 501 19.61 -6.69 -15.76
CA ALA A 501 18.52 -6.55 -14.80
C ALA A 501 18.90 -5.67 -13.62
N VAL A 502 17.91 -4.97 -13.08
CA VAL A 502 18.05 -4.11 -11.90
C VAL A 502 17.51 -4.82 -10.67
N LEU A 503 18.26 -4.75 -9.57
CA LEU A 503 17.88 -5.23 -8.26
C LEU A 503 17.75 -4.03 -7.32
N ALA A 504 16.57 -3.86 -6.71
CA ALA A 504 16.30 -2.86 -5.69
C ALA A 504 16.09 -3.52 -4.33
N VAL A 505 16.99 -3.26 -3.39
CA VAL A 505 16.92 -3.84 -2.03
C VAL A 505 16.45 -2.75 -1.07
N GLU A 506 15.34 -2.97 -0.39
CA GLU A 506 14.88 -2.07 0.68
C GLU A 506 15.90 -2.08 1.83
N ASN A 507 16.42 -0.91 2.17
CA ASN A 507 17.38 -0.74 3.25
C ASN A 507 16.69 -0.32 4.56
N ALA A 508 17.49 -0.03 5.58
CA ALA A 508 16.96 0.28 6.91
C ALA A 508 16.81 1.78 7.20
N LYS A 509 16.83 2.65 6.18
CA LYS A 509 16.84 4.12 6.35
C LYS A 509 15.71 4.63 7.25
N TYR A 510 14.51 4.06 7.12
CA TYR A 510 13.33 4.47 7.88
C TYR A 510 12.96 3.50 9.01
N MET A 511 13.88 2.59 9.40
CA MET A 511 13.70 1.77 10.59
C MET A 511 13.98 2.60 11.85
N LEU A 512 12.92 3.05 12.50
CA LEU A 512 13.01 3.94 13.65
C LEU A 512 13.84 3.34 14.78
N GLN A 513 13.79 2.03 15.01
CA GLN A 513 14.58 1.40 16.07
C GLN A 513 16.09 1.49 15.89
N LEU A 514 16.60 1.81 14.69
CA LEU A 514 18.02 1.87 14.39
C LEU A 514 18.58 3.29 14.50
N ASN A 515 19.85 3.38 14.92
CA ASN A 515 20.62 4.62 14.80
C ASN A 515 21.37 4.66 13.44
N GLN A 516 21.97 5.82 13.11
CA GLN A 516 22.62 6.01 11.82
C GLN A 516 23.77 5.02 11.57
N ASP A 517 24.56 4.68 12.59
CA ASP A 517 25.65 3.70 12.46
C ASP A 517 25.12 2.30 12.14
N GLN A 518 24.00 1.90 12.77
CA GLN A 518 23.34 0.63 12.49
C GLN A 518 22.75 0.59 11.08
N VAL A 519 22.15 1.70 10.62
CA VAL A 519 21.67 1.84 9.24
C VAL A 519 22.83 1.70 8.25
N ASN A 520 23.96 2.35 8.51
CA ASN A 520 25.15 2.26 7.66
C ASN A 520 25.72 0.83 7.61
N ARG A 521 25.82 0.14 8.76
CA ARG A 521 26.25 -1.27 8.80
C ARG A 521 25.29 -2.21 8.08
N PHE A 522 23.99 -1.93 8.14
CA PHE A 522 22.98 -2.70 7.41
C PHE A 522 23.15 -2.52 5.89
N GLU A 523 23.40 -1.29 5.45
CA GLU A 523 23.70 -0.97 4.06
C GLU A 523 24.98 -1.67 3.57
N GLU A 524 26.06 -1.66 4.36
CA GLU A 524 27.29 -2.41 4.07
C GLU A 524 27.03 -3.91 3.91
N MET A 525 26.17 -4.49 4.75
CA MET A 525 25.79 -5.90 4.66
C MET A 525 25.02 -6.20 3.36
N ILE A 526 24.10 -5.34 2.95
CA ILE A 526 23.39 -5.47 1.67
C ILE A 526 24.40 -5.45 0.51
N VAL A 527 25.29 -4.46 0.50
CA VAL A 527 26.30 -4.31 -0.55
C VAL A 527 27.22 -5.52 -0.62
N SER A 528 27.70 -6.02 0.52
CA SER A 528 28.55 -7.21 0.58
C SER A 528 27.84 -8.42 -0.01
N LYS A 529 26.63 -8.74 0.47
CA LYS A 529 25.87 -9.91 -0.01
C LYS A 529 25.58 -9.85 -1.50
N ALA A 530 25.13 -8.70 -1.98
CA ALA A 530 24.82 -8.51 -3.40
C ALA A 530 26.08 -8.62 -4.27
N THR A 531 27.20 -8.04 -3.85
CA THR A 531 28.47 -8.10 -4.59
C THR A 531 29.02 -9.53 -4.65
N ASP A 532 28.96 -10.27 -3.54
CA ASP A 532 29.38 -11.68 -3.49
C ASP A 532 28.53 -12.58 -4.42
N ALA A 533 27.26 -12.21 -4.63
CA ALA A 533 26.35 -12.85 -5.57
C ALA A 533 26.50 -12.38 -7.03
N GLY A 534 27.42 -11.46 -7.32
CA GLY A 534 27.77 -11.00 -8.68
C GLY A 534 27.03 -9.74 -9.14
N TRP A 535 26.31 -9.05 -8.25
CA TRP A 535 25.65 -7.78 -8.56
C TRP A 535 26.62 -6.60 -8.41
N GLN A 536 26.41 -5.54 -9.19
CA GLN A 536 27.20 -4.31 -9.12
C GLN A 536 26.33 -3.16 -8.62
N LYS A 537 26.78 -2.45 -7.57
CA LYS A 537 26.05 -1.31 -7.01
C LYS A 537 25.91 -0.19 -8.05
N ALA A 538 24.70 0.32 -8.24
CA ALA A 538 24.46 1.46 -9.11
C ALA A 538 25.17 2.71 -8.56
N LYS A 539 25.87 3.43 -9.43
CA LYS A 539 26.65 4.63 -9.05
C LYS A 539 25.82 5.90 -9.04
N GLN A 540 24.71 5.92 -9.78
CA GLN A 540 23.86 7.09 -9.94
C GLN A 540 22.48 6.80 -9.35
N PRO A 541 21.82 7.83 -8.77
CA PRO A 541 20.44 7.72 -8.36
C PRO A 541 19.56 7.46 -9.59
N VAL A 542 18.51 6.67 -9.39
CA VAL A 542 17.51 6.32 -10.39
C VAL A 542 16.28 7.16 -10.11
N ALA A 543 15.80 7.90 -11.12
CA ALA A 543 14.58 8.69 -10.98
C ALA A 543 13.40 7.82 -10.50
N GLY A 544 12.60 8.33 -9.57
CA GLY A 544 11.48 7.58 -8.97
C GLY A 544 11.89 6.59 -7.87
N VAL A 545 13.19 6.38 -7.62
CA VAL A 545 13.69 5.54 -6.51
C VAL A 545 14.35 6.41 -5.45
N THR A 546 13.88 6.29 -4.21
CA THR A 546 14.45 7.02 -3.07
C THR A 546 15.65 6.31 -2.46
N ALA A 547 16.40 7.01 -1.60
CA ALA A 547 17.51 6.45 -0.83
C ALA A 547 17.10 5.37 0.18
N ALA A 548 15.81 5.02 0.28
CA ALA A 548 15.33 3.85 1.04
C ALA A 548 15.60 2.53 0.31
N HIS A 549 16.08 2.58 -0.93
CA HIS A 549 16.48 1.40 -1.68
C HIS A 549 17.92 1.50 -2.15
N THR A 550 18.61 0.39 -2.06
CA THR A 550 19.97 0.22 -2.57
C THR A 550 19.89 -0.51 -3.89
N LEU A 551 20.37 0.14 -4.94
CA LEU A 551 20.21 -0.32 -6.31
C LEU A 551 21.46 -1.02 -6.80
N PHE A 552 21.24 -2.11 -7.53
CA PHE A 552 22.27 -2.90 -8.18
C PHE A 552 21.87 -3.23 -9.60
N HIS A 553 22.85 -3.55 -10.44
CA HIS A 553 22.64 -4.11 -11.76
C HIS A 553 23.44 -5.39 -11.94
N LEU A 554 22.90 -6.32 -12.72
CA LEU A 554 23.63 -7.51 -13.14
C LEU A 554 24.42 -7.17 -14.42
N PRO A 555 25.76 -7.22 -14.41
CA PRO A 555 26.53 -6.96 -15.62
C PRO A 555 26.16 -7.94 -16.74
N ALA A 556 26.13 -7.44 -17.98
CA ALA A 556 25.99 -8.31 -19.14
C ALA A 556 27.18 -9.29 -19.17
N ARG A 557 26.92 -10.58 -19.39
CA ARG A 557 27.99 -11.55 -19.59
C ARG A 557 28.71 -11.17 -20.89
N SER A 558 30.00 -10.85 -20.77
CA SER A 558 30.91 -10.52 -21.88
C SER A 558 31.04 -11.66 -22.87
#